data_AF-A0A940VG91-F1
#
_entry.id   AF-A0A940VG91-F1
#
_cell.length_a   1.000
_cell.length_b   1.000
_cell.length_c   1.000
_cell.angle_alpha   90.00
_cell.angle_beta   90.00
_cell.angle_gamma   90.00
#
_symmetry.space_group_name_H-M   'P 1'
#
loop_
_entity.id
_entity.type
_entity.pdbx_description
1 polymer ?
#
loop_
_entity_poly.entity_id
_entity_poly.type
_entity_poly.pdbx_seq_one_letter_code
_entity_poly.pdbx_strand_id
1 'polypeptide(L)'
;MNSGQKYDSVTGVLTKVYGVKPAKKLHEYLRRFPGSRVLVLGDVMLDEYVWGTVSRISPEAPVPVVAVRAETLKIGGAGNVAANIASLDGHAEIVGVVGTDPAAE
;
A
#
# COMPACT_ATOMS: atom_id res chain seq x y z
N MET A 1 11.32 -13.83 41.31
CA MET A 1 10.26 -13.24 40.46
C MET A 1 10.84 -11.98 39.82
N ASN A 2 11.27 -12.03 38.55
CA ASN A 2 11.67 -10.82 37.82
C ASN A 2 11.40 -11.03 36.33
N SER A 3 10.16 -10.73 35.91
CA SER A 3 9.68 -10.88 34.53
C SER A 3 8.98 -9.61 34.03
N GLY A 4 9.39 -8.44 34.52
CA GLY A 4 8.65 -7.17 34.37
C GLY A 4 9.27 -6.11 33.44
N GLN A 5 10.37 -6.38 32.75
CA GLN A 5 10.97 -5.45 31.78
C GLN A 5 11.11 -6.14 30.43
N LYS A 6 10.04 -6.16 29.65
CA LYS A 6 10.10 -6.61 28.27
C LYS A 6 9.45 -5.52 27.44
N TYR A 7 10.30 -4.76 26.74
CA TYR A 7 9.99 -3.84 25.64
C TYR A 7 9.68 -2.37 26.02
N ASP A 8 10.68 -1.63 26.46
CA ASP A 8 10.58 -0.19 26.80
C ASP A 8 10.46 0.76 25.57
N SER A 9 10.49 0.23 24.34
CA SER A 9 10.28 1.03 23.12
C SER A 9 9.85 0.16 21.93
N VAL A 10 9.13 0.78 20.97
CA VAL A 10 8.78 0.18 19.66
C VAL A 10 10.03 -0.35 18.95
N THR A 11 11.13 0.40 19.00
CA THR A 11 12.44 -0.02 18.46
C THR A 11 12.94 -1.32 19.10
N GLY A 12 12.76 -1.47 20.41
CA GLY A 12 13.13 -2.68 21.15
C GLY A 12 12.33 -3.91 20.73
N VAL A 13 11.02 -3.76 20.47
CA VAL A 13 10.17 -4.83 19.93
C VAL A 13 10.63 -5.23 18.52
N LEU A 14 10.78 -4.24 17.62
CA LEU A 14 11.10 -4.48 16.22
C LEU A 14 12.48 -5.15 16.04
N THR A 15 13.47 -4.72 16.81
CA THR A 15 14.82 -5.30 16.73
C THR A 15 14.84 -6.74 17.24
N LYS A 16 14.13 -7.02 18.34
CA LYS A 16 14.21 -8.31 19.04
C LYS A 16 13.26 -9.38 18.48
N VAL A 17 12.09 -8.99 17.99
CA VAL A 17 11.08 -9.92 17.45
C VAL A 17 11.25 -10.11 15.94
N TYR A 18 11.51 -9.03 15.22
CA TYR A 18 11.53 -9.04 13.75
C TYR A 18 12.93 -8.89 13.14
N GLY A 19 13.99 -8.81 13.98
CA GLY A 19 15.37 -8.68 13.51
C GLY A 19 15.66 -7.36 12.79
N VAL A 20 14.79 -6.36 12.95
CA VAL A 20 14.93 -5.07 12.25
C VAL A 20 16.07 -4.28 12.88
N LYS A 21 17.14 -4.06 12.12
CA LYS A 21 18.26 -3.22 12.59
C LYS A 21 17.84 -1.75 12.55
N PRO A 22 18.13 -0.96 13.60
CA PRO A 22 17.90 0.48 13.57
C PRO A 22 18.61 1.12 12.38
N ALA A 23 17.84 1.77 11.50
CA ALA A 23 18.38 2.47 10.36
C ALA A 23 19.01 3.79 10.83
N LYS A 24 20.32 3.76 11.12
CA LYS A 24 21.10 4.90 11.67
C LYS A 24 20.97 6.20 10.88
N LYS A 25 20.59 6.13 9.60
CA LYS A 25 20.46 7.28 8.67
C LYS A 25 19.04 7.51 8.16
N LEU A 26 18.03 6.80 8.66
CA LEU A 26 16.67 6.93 8.12
C LEU A 26 16.17 8.37 8.17
N HIS A 27 16.38 9.05 9.30
CA HIS A 27 15.96 10.44 9.46
C HIS A 27 16.68 11.38 8.48
N GLU A 28 17.93 11.09 8.13
CA GLU A 28 18.68 11.85 7.13
C GLU A 28 18.10 11.66 5.73
N TYR A 29 17.71 10.44 5.36
CA TYR A 29 17.11 10.17 4.06
C TYR A 29 15.71 10.76 3.94
N LEU A 30 14.88 10.64 4.98
CA LEU A 30 13.52 11.21 5.00
C LEU A 30 13.54 12.72 4.74
N ARG A 31 14.51 13.46 5.30
CA ARG A 31 14.64 14.91 5.08
C ARG A 31 15.03 15.31 3.66
N ARG A 32 15.44 14.36 2.81
CA ARG A 32 15.81 14.64 1.41
C ARG A 32 14.63 14.50 0.45
N PHE A 33 13.57 13.79 0.81
CA PHE A 33 12.44 13.55 -0.09
C PHE A 33 11.75 14.83 -0.59
N PRO A 34 11.54 15.88 0.21
CA PRO A 34 10.95 17.13 -0.27
C PRO A 34 11.69 17.79 -1.45
N GLY A 35 13.00 17.53 -1.60
CA GLY A 35 13.79 18.04 -2.73
C GLY A 35 13.85 17.10 -3.94
N SER A 36 13.29 15.89 -3.83
CA SER A 36 13.37 14.86 -4.86
C SER A 36 12.25 15.03 -5.88
N ARG A 37 12.63 15.12 -7.16
CA ARG A 37 11.70 15.08 -8.30
C ARG A 37 11.90 13.78 -9.06
N VAL A 38 10.83 13.01 -9.24
CA VAL A 38 10.86 11.68 -9.83
C VAL A 38 9.81 11.56 -10.91
N LEU A 39 10.24 11.18 -12.12
CA LEU A 39 9.33 10.79 -13.20
C LEU A 39 9.11 9.27 -13.14
N VAL A 40 7.86 8.86 -12.99
CA VAL A 40 7.43 7.46 -13.03
C VAL A 40 6.85 7.17 -14.40
N LEU A 41 7.50 6.27 -15.16
CA LEU A 41 7.02 5.79 -16.45
C LEU A 41 6.61 4.33 -16.31
N GLY A 42 5.36 4.00 -16.64
CA GLY A 42 4.90 2.62 -16.62
C GLY A 42 3.38 2.47 -16.63
N ASP A 43 2.94 1.25 -16.32
CA ASP A 43 1.54 0.87 -16.38
C ASP A 43 0.75 1.47 -15.22
N VAL A 44 -0.25 2.29 -15.55
CA VAL A 44 -1.23 2.80 -14.59
C VAL A 44 -2.39 1.82 -14.54
N MET A 45 -2.74 1.39 -13.34
CA MET A 45 -3.83 0.43 -13.13
C MET A 45 -4.68 0.85 -11.94
N LEU A 46 -5.92 0.38 -11.91
CA LEU A 46 -6.86 0.58 -10.81
C LEU A 46 -7.10 -0.76 -10.13
N ASP A 47 -6.77 -0.83 -8.84
CA ASP A 47 -7.05 -1.99 -8.02
C ASP A 47 -8.44 -1.83 -7.39
N GLU A 48 -9.37 -2.68 -7.80
CA GLU A 48 -10.74 -2.73 -7.27
C GLU A 48 -10.89 -3.83 -6.23
N TYR A 49 -11.33 -3.44 -5.03
CA TYR A 49 -11.58 -4.34 -3.92
C TYR A 49 -13.07 -4.46 -3.65
N VAL A 50 -13.62 -5.64 -3.89
CA VAL A 50 -15.02 -5.96 -3.61
C VAL A 50 -15.12 -6.64 -2.25
N TRP A 51 -15.83 -6.01 -1.31
CA TRP A 51 -16.03 -6.49 0.05
C TRP A 51 -17.44 -7.04 0.19
N GLY A 52 -17.57 -8.25 0.71
CA GLY A 52 -18.87 -8.88 0.90
C GLY A 52 -18.80 -10.12 1.75
N THR A 53 -19.97 -10.73 1.95
CA THR A 53 -20.12 -11.97 2.70
C THR A 53 -20.55 -13.10 1.77
N VAL A 54 -19.99 -14.28 1.95
CA VAL A 54 -20.42 -15.50 1.25
C VAL A 54 -21.29 -16.32 2.20
N SER A 55 -22.52 -16.60 1.80
CA SER A 55 -23.46 -17.43 2.59
C SER A 55 -23.97 -18.67 1.85
N ARG A 56 -23.72 -18.78 0.54
CA ARG A 56 -24.17 -19.90 -0.27
C ARG A 56 -23.28 -20.15 -1.48
N ILE A 57 -23.42 -21.34 -2.06
CA ILE A 57 -22.89 -21.71 -3.38
C ILE A 57 -23.94 -21.45 -4.45
N SER A 58 -23.51 -21.07 -5.64
CA SER A 58 -24.41 -20.87 -6.78
C SER A 58 -25.09 -22.18 -7.19
N PRO A 59 -26.40 -22.19 -7.49
CA PRO A 59 -27.06 -23.37 -8.05
C PRO A 59 -26.62 -23.68 -9.49
N GLU A 60 -26.07 -22.70 -10.21
CA GLU A 60 -25.67 -22.83 -11.62
C GLU A 60 -24.26 -23.39 -11.81
N ALA A 61 -23.37 -23.21 -10.84
CA ALA A 61 -21.99 -23.67 -10.88
C ALA A 61 -21.40 -23.77 -9.46
N PRO A 62 -20.38 -24.62 -9.21
CA PRO A 62 -19.77 -24.80 -7.88
C PRO A 62 -18.85 -23.63 -7.50
N VAL A 63 -19.37 -22.40 -7.52
CA VAL A 63 -18.68 -21.17 -7.16
C VAL A 63 -19.44 -20.41 -6.06
N PRO A 64 -18.74 -19.77 -5.12
CA PRO A 64 -19.37 -18.99 -4.07
C PRO A 64 -20.05 -17.73 -4.62
N VAL A 65 -21.19 -17.36 -4.04
CA VAL A 65 -21.87 -16.10 -4.36
C VAL A 65 -21.52 -15.07 -3.29
N VAL A 66 -20.87 -13.98 -3.69
CA VAL A 66 -20.54 -12.86 -2.80
C VAL A 66 -21.73 -11.90 -2.76
N ALA A 67 -22.31 -11.69 -1.57
CA ALA A 67 -23.22 -10.59 -1.34
C ALA A 67 -22.39 -9.32 -1.07
N VAL A 68 -22.17 -8.52 -2.12
CA VAL A 68 -21.36 -7.29 -2.07
C VAL A 68 -21.96 -6.30 -1.08
N ARG A 69 -21.10 -5.69 -0.27
CA ARG A 69 -21.43 -4.70 0.77
C ARG A 69 -20.71 -3.38 0.56
N ALA A 70 -19.50 -3.41 0.02
CA ALA A 70 -18.73 -2.22 -0.28
C ALA A 70 -17.73 -2.52 -1.39
N GLU A 71 -17.31 -1.47 -2.07
CA GLU A 71 -16.24 -1.49 -3.05
C GLU A 71 -15.22 -0.41 -2.65
N THR A 72 -13.95 -0.66 -2.94
CA THR A 72 -12.89 0.32 -2.72
C THR A 72 -11.97 0.34 -3.90
N LEU A 73 -11.78 1.53 -4.46
CA LEU A 73 -10.85 1.76 -5.56
C LEU A 73 -9.54 2.28 -5.00
N LYS A 74 -8.42 1.73 -5.50
CA LYS A 74 -7.06 2.18 -5.18
C LYS A 74 -6.25 2.29 -6.44
N ILE A 75 -5.38 3.29 -6.49
CA ILE A 75 -4.43 3.38 -7.59
C ILE A 75 -3.36 2.28 -7.42
N GLY A 76 -3.14 1.52 -8.49
CA GLY A 76 -2.15 0.46 -8.55
C GLY A 76 -0.97 0.81 -9.46
N GLY A 77 -0.06 -0.15 -9.63
CA GLY A 77 1.02 -0.08 -10.61
C GLY A 77 1.92 1.14 -10.45
N ALA A 78 2.23 1.81 -11.56
CA ALA A 78 3.00 3.05 -11.58
C ALA A 78 2.35 4.16 -10.75
N GLY A 79 1.02 4.19 -10.66
CA GLY A 79 0.30 5.15 -9.83
C GLY A 79 0.51 4.94 -8.33
N ASN A 80 0.58 3.68 -7.87
CA ASN A 80 0.94 3.39 -6.48
C ASN A 80 2.39 3.80 -6.16
N VAL A 81 3.31 3.65 -7.12
CA VAL A 81 4.70 4.13 -6.97
C VAL A 81 4.72 5.65 -6.80
N ALA A 82 4.01 6.39 -7.66
CA ALA A 82 3.88 7.84 -7.56
C ALA A 82 3.25 8.26 -6.22
N ALA A 83 2.20 7.57 -5.77
CA ALA A 83 1.55 7.82 -4.49
C ALA A 83 2.51 7.62 -3.29
N ASN A 84 3.37 6.60 -3.34
CA ASN A 84 4.38 6.36 -2.30
C ASN A 84 5.49 7.42 -2.27
N ILE A 85 5.87 7.98 -3.42
CA ILE A 85 6.82 9.11 -3.47
C ILE A 85 6.18 10.36 -2.86
N ALA A 86 4.94 10.65 -3.23
CA ALA A 86 4.19 11.78 -2.71
C ALA A 86 3.93 11.69 -1.20
N SER A 87 3.68 10.48 -0.66
CA SER A 87 3.46 10.29 0.78
C SER A 87 4.69 10.55 1.64
N LEU A 88 5.87 10.62 1.03
CA LEU A 88 7.13 11.00 1.67
C LEU A 88 7.49 12.49 1.45
N ASP A 89 6.53 13.31 1.02
CA ASP A 89 6.68 14.70 0.60
C ASP A 89 7.52 14.90 -0.67
N GLY A 90 7.82 13.83 -1.42
CA GLY A 90 8.52 13.92 -2.70
C GLY A 90 7.62 14.42 -3.85
N HIS A 91 8.24 14.92 -4.91
CA HIS A 91 7.53 15.35 -6.12
C HIS A 91 7.52 14.22 -7.15
N ALA A 92 6.35 13.65 -7.43
CA ALA A 92 6.16 12.63 -8.45
C ALA A 92 5.42 13.19 -9.67
N GLU A 93 5.97 12.95 -10.86
CA GLU A 93 5.29 13.11 -12.14
C GLU A 93 5.09 11.71 -12.72
N ILE A 94 3.93 11.41 -13.30
CA ILE A 94 3.62 10.08 -13.85
C ILE A 94 3.25 10.18 -15.32
N VAL A 95 3.77 9.24 -16.11
CA VAL A 95 3.43 9.07 -17.53
C VAL A 95 3.10 7.60 -17.76
N GLY A 96 1.95 7.36 -18.37
CA GLY A 96 1.47 6.03 -18.74
C GLY A 96 0.36 6.14 -19.76
N VAL A 97 -0.11 4.98 -20.23
CA VAL A 97 -1.26 4.89 -21.13
C VAL A 97 -2.47 4.46 -20.31
N VAL A 98 -3.61 5.11 -20.52
CA VAL A 98 -4.89 4.75 -19.89
C VAL A 98 -5.95 4.54 -20.97
N GLY A 99 -7.01 3.81 -20.62
CA GLY A 99 -8.17 3.60 -21.48
C GLY A 99 -9.05 4.85 -21.63
N THR A 100 -10.18 4.69 -22.31
CA THR A 100 -11.23 5.72 -22.43
C THR A 100 -12.51 5.28 -21.70
N ASP A 101 -12.34 4.57 -20.60
CA ASP A 101 -13.41 4.01 -19.79
C ASP A 101 -13.43 4.65 -18.39
N PRO A 102 -14.49 4.43 -17.58
CA PRO A 102 -14.60 5.06 -16.27
C PRO A 102 -13.48 4.74 -15.28
N ALA A 103 -12.68 3.69 -15.52
CA ALA A 103 -11.53 3.38 -14.66
C ALA A 103 -10.34 4.33 -14.90
N ALA A 104 -10.37 5.10 -16.00
CA ALA A 104 -9.33 6.05 -16.40
C ALA A 104 -9.66 7.53 -16.07
N GLU A 105 -10.85 7.83 -15.56
CA GLU A 105 -11.26 9.17 -15.07
C GLU A 105 -10.81 9.43 -13.62
#